data_AF-A0A0G1XPX9-F1
#
_entry.id   AF-A0A0G1XPX9-F1
#
_cell.length_a   1.000
_cell.length_b   1.000
_cell.length_c   1.000
_cell.angle_alpha   90.00
_cell.angle_beta   90.00
_cell.angle_gamma   90.00
#
_symmetry.space_group_name_H-M   'P 1'
#
loop_
_entity.id
_entity.type
_entity.pdbx_description
1 polymer ?
#
loop_
_entity_poly.entity_id
_entity_poly.type
_entity_poly.pdbx_seq_one_letter_code
_entity_poly.pdbx_strand_id
1 'polypeptide(L)'
;MISGIFSSFVVSVLKRMPLKQVYAHCDIPCGIYTADPAVVAARTVLKMVEKIVNPPAVDEKNIDSVRNFHNAMTRYVLVKEQHAQKCKEELLILWTDYFKQDHLATFPDLHEKFWKAAKLCSRAKQEVSLEGARALLAAAEEIAEMFHKAARLQTPGASATGGQEAVKH
;
A
#
# COMPACT_ATOMS: atom_id res chain seq x y z
N MET A 1 3.87 -25.71 -44.61
CA MET A 1 3.93 -24.24 -44.45
C MET A 1 2.73 -23.69 -43.66
N ILE A 2 2.32 -24.32 -42.54
CA ILE A 2 1.14 -23.87 -41.76
C ILE A 2 1.52 -23.49 -40.31
N SER A 3 2.71 -23.90 -39.82
CA SER A 3 3.12 -23.62 -38.42
C SER A 3 3.57 -22.18 -38.15
N GLY A 4 3.97 -21.41 -39.17
CA GLY A 4 4.51 -20.06 -39.00
C GLY A 4 3.45 -18.97 -38.80
N ILE A 5 2.26 -19.15 -39.37
CA ILE A 5 1.20 -18.11 -39.39
C ILE A 5 0.47 -18.06 -38.04
N PHE A 6 0.27 -19.21 -37.40
CA PHE A 6 -0.37 -19.29 -36.08
C PHE A 6 0.49 -18.66 -34.97
N SER A 7 1.81 -18.84 -35.03
CA SER A 7 2.76 -18.27 -34.06
C SER A 7 2.77 -16.73 -34.13
N SER A 8 2.80 -16.16 -35.33
CA SER A 8 2.80 -14.71 -35.54
C SER A 8 1.50 -14.05 -35.06
N PHE A 9 0.37 -14.71 -35.27
CA PHE A 9 -0.93 -14.19 -34.87
C PHE A 9 -1.10 -14.15 -33.35
N VAL A 10 -0.71 -15.21 -32.64
CA VAL A 10 -0.76 -15.26 -31.16
C VAL A 10 0.12 -14.19 -30.52
N VAL A 11 1.33 -13.97 -31.05
CA VAL A 11 2.24 -12.91 -30.56
C VAL A 11 1.68 -11.52 -30.79
N SER A 12 1.03 -11.30 -31.93
CA SER A 12 0.41 -10.01 -32.28
C SER A 12 -0.80 -9.70 -31.39
N VAL A 13 -1.57 -10.73 -30.99
CA VAL A 13 -2.68 -10.61 -30.05
C VAL A 13 -2.18 -10.34 -28.63
N LEU A 14 -1.15 -11.06 -28.15
CA LEU A 14 -0.57 -10.83 -26.81
C LEU A 14 0.03 -9.42 -26.66
N LYS A 15 0.64 -8.85 -27.73
CA LYS A 15 1.14 -7.46 -27.73
C LYS A 15 0.04 -6.40 -27.69
N ARG A 16 -1.20 -6.76 -28.04
CA ARG A 16 -2.36 -5.84 -28.04
C ARG A 16 -3.20 -5.95 -26.77
N MET A 17 -2.88 -6.89 -25.87
CA MET A 17 -3.51 -6.95 -24.57
C MET A 17 -2.85 -5.93 -23.63
N PRO A 18 -3.62 -5.04 -22.99
CA PRO A 18 -3.07 -4.23 -21.91
C PRO A 18 -2.70 -5.19 -20.78
N LEU A 19 -1.39 -5.44 -20.61
CA LEU A 19 -0.89 -6.18 -19.47
C LEU A 19 -1.20 -5.34 -18.24
N LYS A 20 -2.25 -5.73 -17.51
CA LYS A 20 -2.54 -5.14 -16.21
C LYS A 20 -1.39 -5.56 -15.30
N GLN A 21 -0.58 -4.59 -14.89
CA GLN A 21 0.55 -4.83 -14.01
C GLN A 21 0.02 -5.47 -12.72
N VAL A 22 0.45 -6.70 -12.44
CA VAL A 22 0.06 -7.46 -11.26
C VAL A 22 1.19 -7.35 -10.25
N TYR A 23 0.85 -7.14 -8.99
CA TYR A 23 1.82 -6.84 -7.95
C TYR A 23 2.29 -8.11 -7.24
N ALA A 24 3.61 -8.33 -7.24
CA ALA A 24 4.25 -9.35 -6.43
C ALA A 24 5.38 -8.69 -5.62
N HIS A 25 5.21 -8.58 -4.30
CA HIS A 25 6.23 -8.13 -3.34
C HIS A 25 6.89 -9.36 -2.69
N CYS A 26 7.32 -10.32 -3.52
CA CYS A 26 7.67 -11.69 -3.11
C CYS A 26 8.91 -11.83 -2.22
N ASP A 27 9.44 -10.73 -1.66
CA ASP A 27 10.68 -10.68 -0.83
C ASP A 27 11.85 -11.48 -1.46
N ILE A 28 11.87 -11.48 -2.79
CA ILE A 28 12.86 -12.07 -3.68
C ILE A 28 13.18 -10.96 -4.67
N PRO A 29 14.43 -10.81 -5.13
CA PRO A 29 14.81 -9.80 -6.13
C PRO A 29 14.22 -10.13 -7.51
N CYS A 30 12.90 -10.04 -7.65
CA CYS A 30 12.16 -10.27 -8.88
C CYS A 30 12.10 -9.01 -9.76
N GLY A 31 12.54 -7.86 -9.24
CA GLY A 31 12.53 -6.58 -9.95
C GLY A 31 11.17 -5.91 -10.06
N ILE A 32 10.13 -6.47 -9.44
CA ILE A 32 8.76 -5.95 -9.47
C ILE A 32 8.44 -5.39 -8.09
N TYR A 33 8.34 -4.06 -7.99
CA TYR A 33 8.01 -3.37 -6.73
C TYR A 33 6.82 -2.44 -6.94
N THR A 34 6.09 -2.18 -5.86
CA THR A 34 4.99 -1.21 -5.81
C THR A 34 4.82 -0.69 -4.39
N ALA A 35 4.34 0.54 -4.26
CA ALA A 35 3.97 1.12 -2.98
C ALA A 35 2.50 0.91 -2.59
N ASP A 36 1.66 0.43 -3.52
CA ASP A 36 0.22 0.25 -3.29
C ASP A 36 -0.12 -0.64 -2.07
N PRO A 37 0.57 -1.77 -1.83
CA PRO A 37 0.27 -2.63 -0.67
C PRO A 37 0.43 -1.90 0.67
N ALA A 38 1.48 -1.08 0.81
CA ALA A 38 1.74 -0.29 2.01
C ALA A 38 0.63 0.76 2.23
N VAL A 39 0.24 1.47 1.17
CA VAL A 39 -0.80 2.51 1.21
C VAL A 39 -2.17 1.91 1.51
N VAL A 40 -2.54 0.80 0.86
CA VAL A 40 -3.79 0.09 1.13
C VAL A 40 -3.83 -0.39 2.57
N ALA A 41 -2.72 -0.93 3.10
CA ALA A 41 -2.64 -1.36 4.48
C ALA A 41 -2.82 -0.18 5.47
N ALA A 42 -2.16 0.96 5.24
CA ALA A 42 -2.34 2.17 6.04
C ALA A 42 -3.79 2.70 5.99
N ARG A 43 -4.43 2.67 4.83
CA ARG A 43 -5.84 3.05 4.66
C ARG A 43 -6.78 2.14 5.44
N THR A 44 -6.50 0.83 5.47
CA THR A 44 -7.26 -0.11 6.30
C THR A 44 -7.10 0.20 7.79
N VAL A 45 -5.89 0.54 8.25
CA VAL A 45 -5.65 0.97 9.64
C VAL A 45 -6.52 2.17 10.00
N LEU A 46 -6.51 3.21 9.17
CA LEU A 46 -7.38 4.38 9.35
C LEU A 46 -8.85 3.97 9.42
N LYS A 47 -9.30 3.09 8.52
CA LYS A 47 -10.69 2.67 8.50
C LYS A 47 -11.09 1.88 9.75
N MET A 48 -10.19 1.07 10.31
CA MET A 48 -10.46 0.34 11.55
C MET A 48 -10.49 1.30 12.74
N VAL A 49 -9.60 2.29 12.79
CA VAL A 49 -9.64 3.33 13.83
C VAL A 49 -10.96 4.12 13.77
N GLU A 50 -11.42 4.52 12.58
CA GLU A 50 -12.73 5.18 12.42
C GLU A 50 -13.89 4.34 12.97
N LYS A 51 -13.86 3.01 12.73
CA LYS A 51 -14.88 2.08 13.23
C LYS A 51 -14.79 1.82 14.73
N ILE A 52 -13.61 1.90 15.32
CA ILE A 52 -13.42 1.77 16.77
C ILE A 52 -13.90 3.05 17.47
N VAL A 53 -13.61 4.23 16.90
CA VAL A 53 -14.06 5.53 17.43
C VAL A 53 -15.58 5.70 17.28
N ASN A 54 -16.15 5.21 16.18
CA ASN A 54 -17.59 5.24 15.91
C ASN A 54 -18.13 3.80 15.78
N PRO A 55 -18.23 3.06 16.89
CA PRO A 55 -18.64 1.66 16.84
C PRO A 55 -20.16 1.53 16.61
N PRO A 56 -20.64 0.34 16.20
CA PRO A 56 -22.07 0.08 16.10
C PRO A 56 -22.79 0.32 17.43
N ALA A 57 -24.03 0.81 17.37
CA ALA A 57 -24.85 1.07 18.54
C ALA A 57 -25.08 -0.21 19.36
N VAL A 58 -25.13 -0.06 20.68
CA VAL A 58 -25.34 -1.15 21.64
C VAL A 58 -26.60 -0.87 22.43
N ASP A 59 -27.53 -1.82 22.44
CA ASP A 59 -28.61 -1.87 23.42
C ASP A 59 -28.15 -2.75 24.58
N GLU A 60 -27.79 -2.13 25.70
CA GLU A 60 -27.28 -2.81 26.89
C GLU A 60 -28.28 -3.81 27.51
N LYS A 61 -29.58 -3.67 27.21
CA LYS A 61 -30.62 -4.59 27.70
C LYS A 61 -30.76 -5.82 26.82
N ASN A 62 -30.17 -5.81 25.63
CA ASN A 62 -30.20 -6.91 24.69
C ASN A 62 -28.84 -7.61 24.65
N ILE A 63 -28.78 -8.82 25.21
CA ILE A 63 -27.56 -9.63 25.30
C ILE A 63 -26.93 -9.87 23.92
N ASP A 64 -27.72 -10.07 22.87
CA ASP A 64 -27.19 -10.31 21.53
C ASP A 64 -26.61 -9.04 20.90
N SER A 65 -27.15 -7.87 21.24
CA SER A 65 -26.57 -6.57 20.86
C SER A 65 -25.17 -6.39 21.49
N VAL A 66 -25.05 -6.66 22.79
CA VAL A 66 -23.78 -6.61 23.52
C VAL A 66 -22.76 -7.61 22.95
N ARG A 67 -23.17 -8.85 22.67
CA ARG A 67 -22.31 -9.88 22.04
C ARG A 67 -21.79 -9.43 20.67
N ASN A 68 -22.68 -8.88 19.84
CA ASN A 68 -22.33 -8.40 18.50
C ASN A 68 -21.35 -7.22 18.53
N PHE A 69 -21.52 -6.31 19.49
CA PHE A 69 -20.57 -5.22 19.71
C PHE A 69 -19.17 -5.72 20.05
N HIS A 70 -19.05 -6.62 21.03
CA HIS A 70 -17.74 -7.16 21.42
C HIS A 70 -17.06 -7.93 20.27
N ASN A 71 -17.84 -8.71 19.51
CA ASN A 71 -17.33 -9.38 18.30
C ASN A 71 -16.81 -8.38 17.26
N ALA A 72 -17.55 -7.30 16.98
CA ALA A 72 -17.13 -6.25 16.06
C ALA A 72 -15.84 -5.56 16.53
N MET A 73 -15.79 -5.12 17.79
CA MET A 73 -14.63 -4.43 18.36
C MET A 73 -13.37 -5.29 18.32
N THR A 74 -13.49 -6.57 18.67
CA THR A 74 -12.37 -7.53 18.63
C THR A 74 -11.81 -7.67 17.22
N ARG A 75 -12.69 -7.79 16.21
CA ARG A 75 -12.28 -7.89 14.81
C ARG A 75 -11.64 -6.61 14.29
N TYR A 76 -12.15 -5.43 14.68
CA TYR A 76 -11.56 -4.16 14.25
C TYR A 76 -10.16 -3.97 14.81
N VAL A 77 -9.94 -4.29 16.10
CA VAL A 77 -8.62 -4.24 16.73
C VAL A 77 -7.66 -5.23 16.07
N LEU A 78 -8.10 -6.48 15.83
CA LEU A 78 -7.27 -7.49 15.18
C LEU A 78 -6.85 -7.07 13.77
N VAL A 79 -7.79 -6.59 12.94
CA VAL A 79 -7.49 -6.16 11.57
C VAL A 79 -6.59 -4.91 11.57
N LYS A 80 -6.82 -3.96 12.49
CA LYS A 80 -5.92 -2.81 12.68
C LYS A 80 -4.49 -3.26 12.93
N GLU A 81 -4.31 -4.22 13.84
CA GLU A 81 -2.99 -4.76 14.22
C GLU A 81 -2.28 -5.43 13.05
N GLN A 82 -2.99 -6.31 12.34
CA GLN A 82 -2.48 -7.05 11.19
C GLN A 82 -2.08 -6.10 10.05
N HIS A 83 -2.92 -5.11 9.73
CA HIS A 83 -2.62 -4.17 8.66
C HIS A 83 -1.55 -3.15 9.02
N ALA A 84 -1.41 -2.78 10.29
CA ALA A 84 -0.28 -1.96 10.73
C ALA A 84 1.04 -2.74 10.61
N GLN A 85 1.04 -4.05 10.89
CA GLN A 85 2.21 -4.92 10.66
C GLN A 85 2.52 -5.03 9.16
N LYS A 86 1.50 -5.32 8.34
CA LYS A 86 1.68 -5.41 6.89
C LYS A 86 2.23 -4.11 6.29
N CYS A 87 1.67 -2.97 6.67
CA CYS A 87 2.16 -1.67 6.21
C CYS A 87 3.66 -1.50 6.54
N LYS A 88 4.07 -1.87 7.76
CA LYS A 88 5.47 -1.82 8.17
C LYS A 88 6.36 -2.72 7.32
N GLU A 89 5.95 -3.96 7.07
CA GLU A 89 6.71 -4.91 6.25
C GLU A 89 6.92 -4.40 4.83
N GLU A 90 5.85 -3.96 4.17
CA GLU A 90 5.89 -3.43 2.80
C GLU A 90 6.78 -2.18 2.68
N LEU A 91 6.72 -1.28 3.68
CA LEU A 91 7.61 -0.13 3.74
C LEU A 91 9.07 -0.54 3.93
N LEU A 92 9.35 -1.53 4.79
CA LEU A 92 10.71 -2.01 4.99
C LEU A 92 11.27 -2.68 3.74
N ILE A 93 10.47 -3.48 3.03
CA ILE A 93 10.87 -4.09 1.74
C ILE A 93 11.25 -3.00 0.73
N LEU A 94 10.42 -1.95 0.57
CA LEU A 94 10.78 -0.84 -0.31
C LEU A 94 12.11 -0.19 0.12
N TRP A 95 12.29 0.01 1.43
CA TRP A 95 13.47 0.66 1.97
C TRP A 95 14.76 -0.15 1.73
N THR A 96 14.73 -1.46 2.01
CA THR A 96 15.93 -2.30 1.97
C THR A 96 16.22 -2.85 0.58
N ASP A 97 15.18 -3.11 -0.22
CA ASP A 97 15.33 -3.87 -1.45
C ASP A 97 15.25 -2.99 -2.69
N TYR A 98 14.32 -2.03 -2.71
CA TYR A 98 14.12 -1.16 -3.86
C TYR A 98 15.07 0.05 -3.85
N PHE A 99 15.11 0.82 -2.76
CA PHE A 99 15.92 2.04 -2.72
C PHE A 99 17.42 1.72 -2.62
N LYS A 100 18.23 2.34 -3.49
CA LYS A 100 19.70 2.22 -3.55
C LYS A 100 20.38 3.53 -3.17
N GLN A 101 21.70 3.48 -2.97
CA GLN A 101 22.52 4.64 -2.60
C GLN A 101 22.34 5.83 -3.57
N ASP A 102 22.22 5.56 -4.87
CA ASP A 102 22.04 6.60 -5.90
C ASP A 102 20.77 7.45 -5.68
N HIS A 103 19.74 6.89 -5.03
CA HIS A 103 18.52 7.63 -4.72
C HIS A 103 18.71 8.66 -3.59
N LEU A 104 19.75 8.53 -2.76
CA LEU A 104 20.01 9.46 -1.64
C LEU A 104 20.36 10.86 -2.12
N ALA A 105 20.92 10.99 -3.34
CA ALA A 105 21.15 12.30 -3.95
C ALA A 105 19.83 13.06 -4.22
N THR A 106 18.75 12.33 -4.50
CA THR A 106 17.41 12.92 -4.74
C THR A 106 16.60 13.03 -3.45
N PHE A 107 16.78 12.08 -2.53
CA PHE A 107 16.01 11.95 -1.28
C PHE A 107 16.97 11.87 -0.09
N PRO A 108 17.58 13.00 0.32
CA PRO A 108 18.56 13.00 1.41
C PRO A 108 17.96 12.58 2.76
N ASP A 109 16.66 12.76 2.95
CA ASP A 109 15.92 12.42 4.16
C ASP A 109 15.20 11.04 4.09
N LEU A 110 15.55 10.21 3.10
CA LEU A 110 14.91 8.92 2.85
C LEU A 110 14.85 8.02 4.09
N HIS A 111 15.98 7.84 4.75
CA HIS A 111 16.07 6.97 5.94
C HIS A 111 15.18 7.47 7.09
N GLU A 112 15.16 8.78 7.30
CA GLU A 112 14.38 9.41 8.36
C GLU A 112 12.87 9.25 8.12
N LYS A 113 12.42 9.40 6.86
CA LYS A 113 11.02 9.18 6.47
C LYS A 113 10.58 7.74 6.72
N PHE A 114 11.37 6.75 6.28
CA PHE A 114 11.06 5.33 6.52
C PHE A 114 11.06 4.97 8.01
N TRP A 115 12.03 5.48 8.78
CA TRP A 115 12.08 5.27 10.22
C TRP A 115 10.85 5.84 10.94
N LYS A 116 10.47 7.08 10.62
CA LYS A 116 9.25 7.72 11.16
C LYS A 116 7.99 6.96 10.77
N ALA A 117 7.85 6.55 9.51
CA ALA A 117 6.71 5.76 9.05
C ALA A 117 6.62 4.41 9.78
N ALA A 118 7.73 3.69 9.96
CA ALA A 118 7.77 2.44 10.70
C ALA A 118 7.40 2.62 12.19
N LYS A 119 7.76 3.76 12.80
CA LYS A 119 7.32 4.12 14.16
C LYS A 119 5.82 4.42 14.22
N LEU A 120 5.27 5.09 13.22
CA LEU A 120 3.83 5.31 13.09
C LEU A 120 3.06 3.99 12.99
N CYS A 121 3.56 3.01 12.23
CA CYS A 121 2.98 1.66 12.20
C CYS A 121 2.93 1.02 13.60
N SER A 122 4.03 1.10 14.35
CA SER A 122 4.10 0.57 15.72
C SER A 122 3.15 1.30 16.68
N ARG A 123 3.01 2.62 16.56
CA ARG A 123 2.07 3.40 17.39
C ARG A 123 0.61 3.07 17.04
N ALA A 124 0.29 2.92 15.76
CA ALA A 124 -1.06 2.59 15.28
C ALA A 124 -1.56 1.22 15.76
N LYS A 125 -0.66 0.31 16.16
CA LYS A 125 -1.01 -0.95 16.84
C LYS A 125 -1.50 -0.72 18.26
N GLN A 126 -0.74 0.05 19.03
CA GLN A 126 -0.98 0.27 20.45
C GLN A 126 -2.18 1.20 20.71
N GLU A 127 -2.37 2.20 19.87
CA GLU A 127 -3.31 3.28 20.14
C GLU A 127 -4.55 3.24 19.23
N VAL A 128 -5.60 3.93 19.67
CA VAL A 128 -6.76 4.30 18.88
C VAL A 128 -6.72 5.82 18.72
N SER A 129 -6.00 6.28 17.69
CA SER A 129 -5.83 7.71 17.40
C SER A 129 -6.13 7.98 15.93
N LEU A 130 -7.19 8.77 15.68
CA LEU A 130 -7.58 9.19 14.33
C LEU A 130 -6.48 10.02 13.67
N GLU A 131 -5.86 10.92 14.44
CA GLU A 131 -4.71 11.71 14.00
C GLU A 131 -3.51 10.82 13.69
N GLY A 132 -3.18 9.88 14.58
CA GLY A 132 -2.07 8.94 14.39
C GLY A 132 -2.25 8.07 13.16
N ALA A 133 -3.47 7.61 12.88
CA ALA A 133 -3.77 6.82 11.69
C ALA A 133 -3.74 7.64 10.40
N ARG A 134 -4.19 8.91 10.42
CA ARG A 134 -4.05 9.83 9.29
C ARG A 134 -2.58 10.15 9.00
N ALA A 135 -1.78 10.36 10.04
CA ALA A 135 -0.35 10.57 9.90
C ALA A 135 0.35 9.34 9.30
N LEU A 136 -0.05 8.12 9.69
CA LEU A 136 0.46 6.89 9.06
C LEU A 136 0.11 6.82 7.57
N LEU A 137 -1.14 7.11 7.20
CA LEU A 137 -1.56 7.12 5.80
C LEU A 137 -0.79 8.15 4.98
N ALA A 138 -0.66 9.37 5.49
CA ALA A 138 0.10 10.44 4.84
C ALA A 138 1.56 10.04 4.63
N ALA A 139 2.22 9.43 5.63
CA ALA A 139 3.60 8.96 5.49
C ALA A 139 3.72 7.83 4.46
N ALA A 140 2.75 6.92 4.38
CA ALA A 140 2.75 5.86 3.38
C ALA A 140 2.53 6.42 1.95
N GLU A 141 1.64 7.40 1.79
CA GLU A 141 1.39 8.08 0.52
C GLU A 141 2.61 8.91 0.07
N GLU A 142 3.29 9.61 0.99
CA GLU A 142 4.54 10.32 0.70
C GLU A 142 5.64 9.36 0.20
N ILE A 143 5.80 8.21 0.87
CA ILE A 143 6.76 7.18 0.43
C ILE A 143 6.38 6.61 -0.95
N ALA A 144 5.08 6.46 -1.23
CA ALA A 144 4.61 6.02 -2.55
C ALA A 144 4.95 7.04 -3.65
N GLU A 145 4.83 8.34 -3.36
CA GLU A 145 5.25 9.39 -4.29
C GLU A 145 6.76 9.38 -4.54
N MET A 146 7.57 9.18 -3.49
CA MET A 146 9.01 9.01 -3.60
C MET A 146 9.36 7.81 -4.48
N PHE A 147 8.68 6.68 -4.29
CA PHE A 147 8.86 5.47 -5.10
C PHE A 147 8.59 5.76 -6.59
N HIS A 148 7.46 6.39 -6.93
CA HIS A 148 7.13 6.74 -8.31
C HIS A 148 8.10 7.75 -8.93
N LYS A 149 8.62 8.70 -8.13
CA LYS A 149 9.65 9.63 -8.60
C LYS A 149 10.97 8.90 -8.85
N ALA A 150 11.40 8.00 -7.97
CA ALA A 150 12.59 7.19 -8.18
C ALA A 150 12.48 6.29 -9.42
N ALA A 151 11.32 5.65 -9.63
CA ALA A 151 11.08 4.78 -10.78
C ALA A 151 11.24 5.53 -12.12
N ARG A 152 10.78 6.79 -12.18
CA ARG A 152 10.94 7.66 -13.36
C ARG A 152 12.39 8.06 -13.63
N LEU A 153 13.21 8.22 -12.60
CA LEU A 153 14.63 8.57 -12.75
C LEU A 153 15.47 7.42 -13.30
N GLN A 154 15.07 6.17 -13.05
CA GLN A 154 15.72 4.98 -13.61
C GLN A 154 15.44 4.80 -15.11
N THR A 155 14.49 5.55 -15.69
CA THR A 155 14.14 5.51 -17.11
C THR A 155 14.35 6.87 -17.80
N PRO A 156 15.56 7.23 -18.26
CA PRO A 156 15.75 8.41 -19.09
C PRO A 156 15.15 8.15 -20.47
N GLY A 157 13.91 8.59 -20.70
CA GLY A 157 13.25 8.54 -22.03
C GLY A 157 11.81 8.02 -22.07
N ALA A 158 11.22 7.57 -20.96
CA ALA A 158 9.80 7.22 -20.93
C ALA A 158 8.95 8.51 -20.83
N SER A 159 8.65 9.10 -21.98
CA SER A 159 7.68 10.19 -22.12
C SER A 159 6.38 9.87 -21.38
N ALA A 160 5.90 10.88 -20.64
CA ALA A 160 4.64 10.93 -19.93
C ALA A 160 3.49 10.19 -20.65
N THR A 161 3.24 8.95 -20.26
CA THR A 161 2.02 8.19 -20.61
C THR A 161 1.70 7.26 -19.45
N GLY A 162 1.15 7.80 -18.36
CA GLY A 162 0.71 6.94 -17.26
C GLY A 162 0.40 7.73 -15.99
N GLY A 163 -0.83 8.25 -15.91
CA GLY A 163 -1.41 8.69 -14.63
C GLY A 163 -1.89 10.12 -14.62
N GLN A 164 -2.89 10.45 -15.44
CA GLN A 164 -4.00 11.34 -15.07
C GLN A 164 -5.05 11.35 -16.20
N GLU A 165 -6.00 10.41 -16.15
CA GLU A 165 -7.37 10.77 -16.51
C GLU A 165 -8.14 10.90 -15.19
N ALA A 166 -8.33 12.15 -14.81
CA ALA A 166 -9.23 12.54 -13.75
C ALA A 166 -10.64 12.07 -14.14
N VAL A 167 -11.16 11.07 -13.43
CA VAL A 167 -12.59 10.74 -13.47
C VAL A 167 -13.31 11.89 -12.78
N LYS A 168 -13.78 12.84 -13.59
CA LYS A 168 -14.89 13.72 -13.23
C LYS A 168 -16.14 12.86 -13.12
N HIS A 169 -16.70 12.79 -11.92
CA HIS A 169 -18.13 12.66 -11.71
C HIS A 169 -18.58 13.87 -10.91
#